data_AF-A0A538J9J3-F1
#
_entry.id   AF-A0A538J9J3-F1
#
_cell.length_a   1.000
_cell.length_b   1.000
_cell.length_c   1.000
_cell.angle_alpha   90.00
_cell.angle_beta   90.00
_cell.angle_gamma   90.00
#
_symmetry.space_group_name_H-M   'P 1'
#
loop_
_entity.id
_entity.type
_entity.pdbx_description
1 polymer ?
#
loop_
_entity_poly.entity_id
_entity_poly.type
_entity_poly.pdbx_seq_one_letter_code
_entity_poly.pdbx_strand_id
1 'polypeptide(L)'
;MRLIAAALAAAGALLVVAGAQAKAPPDGVQVCEAPDVCVQVSQRDAEPAMWGIGNTGVWTPAAPAPYYVLRRHWPDQADQVEYYVPSAARLRVVTDLGVWWYEVDGGSAKGLMAVVAGLEPLAVPNVSSVTVAGRAARDPRCAARWLPVKLEAAQPSPWTDGSNDARISKRNGFVSVDG
;
A
#
# COMPACT_ATOMS: atom_id res chain seq x y z
N MET A 1 -14.47 -35.40 -62.11
CA MET A 1 -13.91 -34.04 -62.30
C MET A 1 -14.09 -33.29 -60.98
N ARG A 2 -12.99 -32.92 -60.30
CA ARG A 2 -12.83 -31.85 -59.28
C ARG A 2 -13.75 -31.89 -58.03
N LEU A 3 -13.26 -32.33 -56.86
CA LEU A 3 -12.53 -31.61 -55.78
C LEU A 3 -13.44 -31.02 -54.68
N ILE A 4 -13.26 -31.54 -53.44
CA ILE A 4 -13.21 -30.85 -52.12
C ILE A 4 -14.57 -30.32 -51.58
N ALA A 5 -15.04 -30.61 -50.34
CA ALA A 5 -14.36 -30.38 -49.06
C ALA A 5 -14.85 -31.29 -47.93
N ALA A 6 -13.90 -31.71 -47.09
CA ALA A 6 -14.12 -32.36 -45.80
C ALA A 6 -14.50 -31.32 -44.73
N ALA A 7 -15.50 -31.65 -43.90
CA ALA A 7 -15.77 -30.92 -42.66
C ALA A 7 -15.33 -31.79 -41.47
N LEU A 8 -14.15 -31.51 -40.93
CA LEU A 8 -13.75 -32.00 -39.61
C LEU A 8 -14.54 -31.23 -38.55
N ALA A 9 -15.49 -31.90 -37.89
CA ALA A 9 -16.07 -31.41 -36.66
C ALA A 9 -15.12 -31.75 -35.49
N ALA A 10 -14.22 -30.83 -35.17
CA ALA A 10 -13.42 -30.91 -33.95
C ALA A 10 -14.33 -30.60 -32.75
N ALA A 11 -14.74 -31.64 -32.02
CA ALA A 11 -15.39 -31.48 -30.72
C ALA A 11 -14.34 -30.95 -29.73
N GLY A 12 -14.34 -29.63 -29.52
CA GLY A 12 -13.52 -28.98 -28.50
C GLY A 12 -13.97 -29.42 -27.12
N ALA A 13 -13.14 -30.22 -26.44
CA ALA A 13 -13.27 -30.46 -25.02
C ALA A 13 -13.12 -29.11 -24.30
N LEU A 14 -14.19 -28.67 -23.64
CA LEU A 14 -14.16 -27.58 -22.67
C LEU A 14 -13.25 -28.01 -21.52
N LEU A 15 -11.97 -27.64 -21.61
CA LEU A 15 -11.10 -27.59 -20.44
C LEU A 15 -11.64 -26.47 -19.55
N VAL A 16 -12.48 -26.86 -18.58
CA VAL A 16 -12.75 -26.03 -17.42
C VAL A 16 -11.40 -25.91 -16.71
N VAL A 17 -10.70 -24.81 -16.98
CA VAL A 17 -9.63 -24.35 -16.09
C VAL A 17 -10.34 -24.02 -14.79
N ALA A 18 -10.46 -25.01 -13.91
CA ALA A 18 -10.64 -24.76 -12.50
C ALA A 18 -9.42 -23.92 -12.13
N GLY A 19 -9.58 -22.60 -12.17
CA GLY A 19 -8.59 -21.69 -11.67
C GLY A 19 -8.23 -22.21 -10.29
N ALA A 20 -6.95 -22.49 -10.06
CA ALA A 20 -6.45 -22.73 -8.73
C ALA A 20 -7.00 -21.59 -7.88
N GLN A 21 -8.02 -21.90 -7.06
CA GLN A 21 -8.45 -21.03 -5.99
C GLN A 21 -7.21 -21.02 -5.12
N ALA A 22 -6.34 -20.03 -5.32
CA ALA A 22 -5.26 -19.76 -4.40
C ALA A 22 -5.95 -19.75 -3.04
N LYS A 23 -5.56 -20.71 -2.19
CA LYS A 23 -6.08 -20.82 -0.82
C LYS A 23 -6.11 -19.40 -0.27
N ALA A 24 -7.26 -18.97 0.27
CA ALA A 24 -7.38 -17.63 0.84
C ALA A 24 -6.12 -17.31 1.67
N PRO A 25 -5.60 -16.07 1.60
CA PRO A 25 -4.39 -15.71 2.32
C PRO A 25 -4.50 -16.20 3.77
N PRO A 26 -3.44 -16.76 4.37
CA PRO A 26 -3.52 -17.19 5.75
C PRO A 26 -3.95 -16.03 6.65
N ASP A 27 -4.90 -16.27 7.56
CA ASP A 27 -5.31 -15.29 8.56
C ASP A 27 -4.07 -14.76 9.28
N GLY A 28 -3.90 -13.45 9.28
CA GLY A 28 -2.65 -12.87 9.74
C GLY A 28 -2.36 -11.48 9.21
N VAL A 29 -1.09 -11.13 9.40
CA VAL A 29 -0.47 -9.96 8.78
C VAL A 29 0.71 -10.44 7.94
N GLN A 30 0.76 -10.03 6.69
CA GLN A 30 1.96 -10.11 5.88
C GLN A 30 2.74 -8.83 6.02
N VAL A 31 4.02 -8.94 6.39
CA VAL A 31 4.94 -7.80 6.44
C VAL A 31 5.83 -7.87 5.22
N CYS A 32 5.78 -6.84 4.38
CA CYS A 32 6.45 -6.87 3.08
C CYS A 32 7.74 -6.03 3.08
N GLU A 33 8.85 -6.67 2.73
CA GLU A 33 10.17 -6.07 2.46
C GLU A 33 10.34 -5.65 0.98
N ALA A 34 9.40 -6.06 0.12
CA ALA A 34 9.21 -5.58 -1.24
C ALA A 34 7.77 -5.92 -1.67
N PRO A 35 7.22 -5.38 -2.79
CA PRO A 35 5.82 -5.64 -3.20
C PRO A 35 5.41 -7.12 -3.23
N ASP A 36 6.35 -8.03 -3.51
CA ASP A 36 6.11 -9.47 -3.61
C ASP A 36 6.96 -10.31 -2.64
N VAL A 37 7.73 -9.66 -1.75
CA VAL A 37 8.55 -10.35 -0.73
C VAL A 37 7.96 -10.01 0.63
N CYS A 38 7.18 -10.95 1.18
CA CYS A 38 6.51 -10.75 2.45
C CYS A 38 6.70 -11.94 3.39
N VAL A 39 6.80 -11.65 4.68
CA VAL A 39 6.81 -12.63 5.77
C VAL A 39 5.42 -12.71 6.38
N GLN A 40 4.89 -13.92 6.53
CA GLN A 40 3.60 -14.15 7.16
C GLN A 40 3.75 -14.19 8.68
N VAL A 41 2.92 -13.41 9.37
CA VAL A 41 2.75 -13.41 10.82
C VAL A 41 1.36 -13.96 11.11
N SER A 42 1.27 -14.92 12.03
CA SER A 42 -0.01 -15.54 12.37
C SER A 42 -0.95 -14.51 13.04
N GLN A 43 -2.26 -14.69 12.91
CA GLN A 43 -3.23 -13.89 13.65
C GLN A 43 -2.90 -13.83 15.15
N ARG A 44 -2.63 -14.99 15.76
CA ARG A 44 -2.33 -15.09 17.20
C ARG A 44 -1.19 -14.18 17.66
N ASP A 45 -0.17 -14.02 16.82
CA ASP A 45 1.02 -13.23 17.15
C ASP A 45 0.85 -11.75 16.78
N ALA A 46 0.09 -11.46 15.71
CA ALA A 46 -0.13 -10.10 15.23
C ALA A 46 -1.22 -9.37 16.01
N GLU A 47 -2.32 -10.03 16.35
CA GLU A 47 -3.51 -9.41 16.94
C GLU A 47 -3.18 -8.56 18.18
N PRO A 48 -2.41 -9.06 19.19
CA PRO A 48 -2.09 -8.28 20.39
C PRO A 48 -1.38 -6.95 20.10
N ALA A 49 -0.58 -6.89 19.02
CA ALA A 49 0.10 -5.66 18.61
C ALA A 49 -0.84 -4.63 17.97
N MET A 50 -2.01 -5.06 17.50
CA MET A 50 -2.99 -4.21 16.82
C MET A 50 -4.10 -3.70 17.76
N TRP A 51 -4.24 -4.27 18.97
CA TRP A 51 -5.33 -3.97 19.92
C TRP A 51 -5.23 -2.59 20.60
N GLY A 52 -4.08 -1.93 20.64
CA GLY A 52 -3.92 -0.59 21.23
C GLY A 52 -3.78 0.55 20.21
N ILE A 53 -4.10 0.29 18.94
CA ILE A 53 -4.20 1.35 17.93
C ILE A 53 -5.44 2.20 18.25
N GLY A 54 -5.21 3.39 18.79
CA GLY A 54 -6.25 4.30 19.28
C GLY A 54 -6.29 5.64 18.54
N ASN A 55 -7.47 6.27 18.53
CA ASN A 55 -7.68 7.66 18.09
C ASN A 55 -7.27 8.59 19.26
N THR A 56 -6.51 9.67 19.11
CA THR A 56 -6.87 10.88 18.35
C THR A 56 -5.66 11.76 18.04
N GLY A 57 -5.62 12.27 16.81
CA GLY A 57 -4.83 13.45 16.43
C GLY A 57 -4.40 13.39 14.96
N VAL A 58 -4.75 14.41 14.17
CA VAL A 58 -4.24 14.55 12.80
C VAL A 58 -2.76 14.89 12.88
N TRP A 59 -1.92 13.86 12.84
CA TRP A 59 -0.47 14.01 12.81
C TRP A 59 0.11 12.98 11.85
N THR A 60 0.03 13.34 10.57
CA THR A 60 0.91 12.79 9.54
C THR A 60 2.36 12.93 10.00
N PRO A 61 3.26 11.95 9.72
CA PRO A 61 4.67 12.10 10.02
C PRO A 61 5.22 13.41 9.42
N ALA A 62 5.96 14.19 10.22
CA ALA A 62 6.46 15.51 9.82
C ALA A 62 7.36 15.50 8.58
N ALA A 63 7.95 14.34 8.26
CA ALA A 63 8.68 14.10 7.03
C ALA A 63 8.55 12.62 6.63
N PRO A 64 8.75 12.28 5.35
CA PRO A 64 8.93 10.90 4.93
C PRO A 64 10.06 10.21 5.69
N ALA A 65 9.83 8.98 6.13
CA ALA A 65 10.76 8.20 6.94
C ALA A 65 10.59 6.69 6.67
N PRO A 66 11.58 5.82 6.89
CA PRO A 66 11.42 4.39 6.63
C PRO A 66 10.17 3.76 7.25
N TYR A 67 9.60 2.76 6.57
CA TYR A 67 8.26 2.23 6.87
C TYR A 67 8.17 0.73 6.65
N TYR A 68 7.17 0.10 7.25
CA TYR A 68 6.75 -1.27 6.94
C TYR A 68 5.42 -1.25 6.21
N VAL A 69 5.25 -2.16 5.25
CA VAL A 69 3.94 -2.45 4.64
C VAL A 69 3.35 -3.65 5.37
N LEU A 70 2.16 -3.47 5.91
CA LEU A 70 1.39 -4.51 6.58
C LEU A 70 0.17 -4.82 5.70
N ARG A 71 0.06 -6.05 5.22
CA ARG A 71 -1.16 -6.52 4.54
C ARG A 71 -1.91 -7.42 5.51
N ARG A 72 -3.06 -6.96 5.98
CA ARG A 72 -3.85 -7.65 6.99
C ARG A 72 -4.99 -8.40 6.33
N HIS A 73 -5.13 -9.66 6.72
CA HIS A 73 -6.22 -10.53 6.30
C HIS A 73 -6.85 -11.15 7.55
N TRP A 74 -8.09 -10.76 7.86
CA TRP A 74 -8.89 -11.37 8.93
C TRP A 74 -10.13 -12.04 8.34
N PRO A 75 -10.64 -13.11 8.99
CA PRO A 75 -11.91 -13.68 8.61
C PRO A 75 -13.02 -12.62 8.59
N ASP A 76 -13.85 -12.67 7.56
CA ASP A 76 -15.03 -11.80 7.38
C ASP A 76 -14.72 -10.29 7.30
N GLN A 77 -13.48 -9.91 7.02
CA GLN A 77 -13.07 -8.52 6.77
C GLN A 77 -12.45 -8.38 5.38
N ALA A 78 -12.56 -7.18 4.79
CA ALA A 78 -11.83 -6.85 3.58
C ALA A 78 -10.32 -6.82 3.88
N ASP A 79 -9.51 -7.22 2.90
CA ASP A 79 -8.06 -7.07 2.97
C ASP A 79 -7.69 -5.60 3.18
N GLN A 80 -6.77 -5.35 4.10
CA GLN A 80 -6.29 -4.00 4.38
C GLN A 80 -4.81 -3.89 4.16
N VAL A 81 -4.42 -2.77 3.53
CA VAL A 81 -3.02 -2.37 3.44
C VAL A 81 -2.80 -1.22 4.39
N GLU A 82 -1.86 -1.40 5.29
CA GLU A 82 -1.46 -0.43 6.29
C GLU A 82 0.03 -0.16 6.19
N TYR A 83 0.44 1.01 6.68
CA TYR A 83 1.85 1.40 6.67
C TYR A 83 2.25 1.84 8.08
N TYR A 84 3.22 1.16 8.66
CA TYR A 84 3.76 1.54 9.97
C TYR A 84 5.07 2.32 9.80
N VAL A 85 5.14 3.51 10.39
CA VAL A 85 6.34 4.37 10.41
C VAL A 85 6.93 4.34 11.82
N PRO A 86 7.98 3.55 12.06
CA PRO A 86 8.48 3.30 13.42
C PRO A 86 9.02 4.55 14.11
N SER A 87 9.72 5.42 13.37
CA SER A 87 10.31 6.63 13.92
C SER A 87 9.29 7.64 14.44
N ALA A 88 8.04 7.53 14.00
CA ALA A 88 6.94 8.39 14.43
C ALA A 88 5.92 7.65 15.32
N ALA A 89 6.05 6.33 15.51
CA ALA A 89 5.01 5.48 16.10
C ALA A 89 3.63 5.77 15.49
N ARG A 90 3.57 5.75 14.15
CA ARG A 90 2.35 6.04 13.38
C ARG A 90 1.99 4.89 12.46
N LEU A 91 0.70 4.55 12.44
CA LEU A 91 0.13 3.60 11.51
C LEU A 91 -0.82 4.33 10.57
N ARG A 92 -0.59 4.23 9.26
CA ARG A 92 -1.53 4.67 8.24
C ARG A 92 -2.41 3.51 7.84
N VAL A 93 -3.72 3.71 7.87
CA VAL A 93 -4.70 2.71 7.46
C VAL A 93 -5.43 3.26 6.24
N VAL A 94 -5.47 2.45 5.18
CA VAL A 94 -6.22 2.72 3.96
C VAL A 94 -7.40 1.76 3.91
N THR A 95 -8.62 2.29 3.87
CA THR A 95 -9.83 1.50 3.67
C THR A 95 -10.68 2.14 2.58
N ASP A 96 -11.74 1.45 2.16
CA ASP A 96 -12.72 1.99 1.19
C ASP A 96 -13.42 3.27 1.69
N LEU A 97 -13.41 3.51 3.01
CA LEU A 97 -14.03 4.69 3.62
C LEU A 97 -13.09 5.91 3.69
N GLY A 98 -11.79 5.74 3.39
CA GLY A 98 -10.80 6.82 3.47
C GLY A 98 -9.42 6.39 3.98
N VAL A 99 -8.64 7.39 4.39
CA VAL A 99 -7.27 7.24 4.90
C VAL A 99 -7.17 7.90 6.27
N TRP A 100 -6.58 7.19 7.22
CA TRP A 100 -6.35 7.71 8.57
C TRP A 100 -4.95 7.39 9.04
N TRP A 101 -4.42 8.30 9.84
CA TRP A 101 -3.21 8.09 10.62
C TRP A 101 -3.60 7.88 12.08
N TYR A 102 -3.14 6.78 12.66
CA TYR A 102 -3.31 6.47 14.07
C TYR A 102 -1.98 6.58 14.80
N GLU A 103 -2.05 7.14 16.00
CA GLU A 103 -0.98 6.96 16.97
C GLU A 103 -0.98 5.51 17.43
N VAL A 104 0.22 4.95 17.52
CA VAL A 104 0.43 3.65 18.11
C VAL A 104 0.98 3.88 19.52
N ASP A 105 0.24 3.47 20.55
CA ASP A 105 0.69 3.58 21.93
C ASP A 105 1.99 2.76 22.14
N GLY A 106 2.75 3.06 23.19
CA GLY A 106 4.05 2.42 23.43
C GLY A 106 4.00 0.89 23.55
N GLY A 107 2.90 0.33 24.06
CA GLY A 107 2.67 -1.11 24.15
C GLY A 107 2.48 -1.74 22.77
N SER A 108 1.56 -1.18 21.98
CA SER A 108 1.30 -1.63 20.59
C SER A 108 2.51 -1.39 19.68
N ALA A 109 3.25 -0.30 19.87
CA ALA A 109 4.45 -0.01 19.11
C ALA A 109 5.54 -1.05 19.38
N LYS A 110 5.70 -1.46 20.65
CA LYS A 110 6.59 -2.56 21.02
C LYS A 110 6.12 -3.89 20.42
N GLY A 111 4.81 -4.15 20.43
CA GLY A 111 4.20 -5.32 19.79
C GLY A 111 4.49 -5.36 18.29
N LEU A 112 4.24 -4.26 17.58
CA LEU A 112 4.53 -4.13 16.15
C LEU A 112 6.02 -4.31 15.86
N MET A 113 6.90 -3.72 16.67
CA MET A 113 8.35 -3.90 16.52
C MET A 113 8.80 -5.35 16.80
N ALA A 114 8.09 -6.08 17.65
CA ALA A 114 8.34 -7.51 17.87
C ALA A 114 7.86 -8.35 16.67
N VAL A 115 6.72 -7.99 16.07
CA VAL A 115 6.16 -8.63 14.87
C VAL A 115 7.12 -8.51 13.67
N VAL A 116 7.73 -7.33 13.49
CA VAL A 116 8.68 -7.07 12.40
C VAL A 116 10.14 -7.31 12.79
N ALA A 117 10.39 -7.98 13.92
CA ALA A 117 11.75 -8.21 14.40
C ALA A 117 12.55 -9.04 13.40
N GLY A 118 13.73 -8.53 13.01
CA GLY A 118 14.59 -9.17 12.02
C GLY A 118 14.31 -8.78 10.57
N LEU A 119 13.31 -7.93 10.33
CA LEU A 119 13.07 -7.30 9.04
C LEU A 119 13.65 -5.88 9.05
N GLU A 120 14.10 -5.41 7.89
CA GLU A 120 14.48 -4.01 7.72
C GLU A 120 13.30 -3.19 7.18
N PRO A 121 13.08 -1.95 7.69
CA PRO A 121 12.05 -1.10 7.14
C PRO A 121 12.44 -0.66 5.73
N LEU A 122 11.42 -0.57 4.87
CA LEU A 122 11.57 -0.04 3.52
C LEU A 122 12.06 1.41 3.57
N ALA A 123 13.06 1.70 2.74
CA ALA A 123 13.54 3.06 2.57
C ALA A 123 12.45 3.97 1.98
N VAL A 124 12.51 5.26 2.30
CA VAL A 124 11.65 6.27 1.67
C VAL A 124 11.80 6.17 0.15
N PRO A 125 10.71 5.97 -0.62
CA PRO A 125 10.81 5.82 -2.05
C PRO A 125 11.22 7.14 -2.69
N ASN A 126 11.98 7.03 -3.78
CA ASN A 126 12.24 8.15 -4.64
C ASN A 126 11.02 8.39 -5.55
N VAL A 127 10.42 9.58 -5.47
CA VAL A 127 9.29 9.97 -6.32
C VAL A 127 9.81 10.12 -7.75
N SER A 128 9.47 9.17 -8.62
CA SER A 128 9.95 9.11 -10.00
C SER A 128 9.15 10.00 -10.95
N SER A 129 7.89 10.26 -10.64
CA SER A 129 6.99 11.06 -11.47
C SER A 129 5.87 11.70 -10.67
N VAL A 130 5.39 12.84 -11.17
CA VAL A 130 4.23 13.56 -10.62
C VAL A 130 3.28 13.87 -11.75
N THR A 131 1.98 13.63 -11.55
CA THR A 131 0.94 13.97 -12.52
C THR A 131 0.08 15.11 -12.00
N VAL A 132 -0.04 16.18 -12.79
CA VAL A 132 -0.85 17.37 -12.51
C VAL A 132 -2.00 17.43 -13.50
N ALA A 133 -3.25 17.27 -13.04
CA ALA A 133 -4.45 17.31 -13.90
C ALA A 133 -4.31 16.44 -15.19
N GLY A 134 -3.75 15.23 -15.04
CA GLY A 134 -3.55 14.28 -16.14
C GLY A 134 -2.31 14.53 -17.02
N ARG A 135 -1.41 15.45 -16.66
CA ARG A 135 -0.14 15.70 -17.38
C ARG A 135 1.07 15.49 -16.47
N ALA A 136 2.09 14.80 -16.95
CA ALA A 136 3.35 14.64 -16.23
C ALA A 136 4.01 16.01 -15.96
N ALA A 137 4.42 16.26 -14.73
CA ALA A 137 5.18 17.44 -14.34
C ALA A 137 6.62 17.35 -14.88
N ARG A 138 7.15 18.45 -15.40
CA ARG A 138 8.55 18.51 -15.89
C ARG A 138 9.59 18.44 -14.77
N ASP A 139 9.22 18.80 -13.55
CA ASP A 139 10.03 18.67 -12.34
C ASP A 139 9.10 18.47 -11.13
N PRO A 140 9.22 17.37 -10.37
CA PRO A 140 8.45 17.13 -9.14
C PRO A 140 8.61 18.21 -8.06
N ARG A 141 9.65 19.06 -8.14
CA ARG A 141 10.10 19.95 -7.07
C ARG A 141 9.84 21.44 -7.33
N CYS A 142 8.86 21.80 -8.15
CA CYS A 142 8.49 23.19 -8.41
C CYS A 142 6.99 23.39 -8.57
N ALA A 143 6.35 24.16 -7.66
CA ALA A 143 6.09 25.59 -7.84
C ALA A 143 5.17 26.16 -6.65
N ALA A 144 4.51 27.37 -6.69
CA ALA A 144 3.53 28.28 -5.93
C ALA A 144 2.14 28.70 -6.60
N ARG A 145 0.99 28.53 -5.90
CA ARG A 145 -0.43 28.21 -6.28
C ARG A 145 -0.71 26.70 -6.40
N TRP A 146 -1.30 26.14 -5.34
CA TRP A 146 -1.51 24.70 -5.12
C TRP A 146 -2.39 24.06 -6.19
N LEU A 147 -1.88 23.00 -6.81
CA LEU A 147 -2.59 22.10 -7.72
C LEU A 147 -2.57 20.71 -7.09
N PRO A 148 -3.70 19.98 -7.07
CA PRO A 148 -3.70 18.59 -6.65
C PRO A 148 -2.83 17.79 -7.61
N VAL A 149 -2.01 16.90 -7.05
CA VAL A 149 -1.14 16.01 -7.80
C VAL A 149 -1.27 14.59 -7.28
N LYS A 150 -0.98 13.65 -8.15
CA LYS A 150 -0.74 12.26 -7.75
C LYS A 150 0.76 12.00 -7.78
N LEU A 151 1.29 11.56 -6.65
CA LEU A 151 2.67 11.08 -6.53
C LEU A 151 2.68 9.60 -6.85
N GLU A 152 3.64 9.17 -7.66
CA GLU A 152 3.83 7.76 -8.01
C GLU A 152 5.28 7.36 -7.74
N ALA A 153 5.46 6.17 -7.21
CA ALA A 153 6.75 5.53 -7.02
C ALA A 153 6.67 4.07 -7.45
N ALA A 154 7.81 3.49 -7.84
CA ALA A 154 7.89 2.09 -8.21
C ALA A 154 7.48 1.13 -7.07
N GLN A 155 7.64 1.59 -5.82
CA GLN A 155 7.24 0.86 -4.63
C GLN A 155 6.07 1.57 -3.92
N PRO A 156 5.00 0.86 -3.53
CA PRO A 156 3.91 1.41 -2.74
C PRO A 156 4.41 1.89 -1.38
N SER A 157 3.98 3.08 -0.95
CA SER A 157 4.39 3.68 0.32
C SER A 157 3.30 4.60 0.87
N PRO A 158 3.33 4.95 2.16
CA PRO A 158 2.37 5.88 2.73
C PRO A 158 2.40 7.27 2.07
N TRP A 159 3.47 7.65 1.35
CA TRP A 159 3.57 8.97 0.70
C TRP A 159 3.18 8.94 -0.79
N THR A 160 3.12 7.77 -1.42
CA THR A 160 3.04 7.64 -2.89
C THR A 160 2.01 6.62 -3.38
N ASP A 161 1.16 6.08 -2.51
CA ASP A 161 0.14 5.11 -2.91
C ASP A 161 -1.08 5.73 -3.61
N GLY A 162 -1.08 7.05 -3.80
CA GLY A 162 -2.14 7.79 -4.48
C GLY A 162 -3.29 8.20 -3.57
N SER A 163 -3.27 7.86 -2.27
CA SER A 163 -4.35 8.18 -1.34
C SER A 163 -4.10 9.45 -0.49
N ASN A 164 -2.98 10.15 -0.72
CA ASN A 164 -2.64 11.41 -0.03
C ASN A 164 -3.23 12.64 -0.71
N ASP A 165 -3.49 13.71 0.05
CA ASP A 165 -3.70 15.05 -0.52
C ASP A 165 -2.33 15.66 -0.83
N ALA A 166 -1.78 15.30 -1.99
CA ALA A 166 -0.54 15.90 -2.47
C ALA A 166 -0.85 17.12 -3.33
N ARG A 167 -0.18 18.23 -3.04
CA ARG A 167 -0.31 19.47 -3.81
C ARG A 167 1.06 20.00 -4.17
N ILE A 168 1.29 20.23 -5.46
CA ILE A 168 2.44 21.04 -5.90
C ILE A 168 1.94 22.45 -6.09
N SER A 169 2.71 23.46 -5.69
CA SER A 169 2.30 24.82 -6.02
C SER A 169 2.74 25.20 -7.48
N LYS A 170 2.32 26.33 -8.10
CA LYS A 170 2.61 26.83 -9.48
C LYS A 170 3.80 27.79 -9.85
N ARG A 171 4.41 28.61 -8.96
CA ARG A 171 5.73 29.34 -9.02
C ARG A 171 7.02 28.93 -8.17
N ASN A 172 7.02 28.40 -6.93
CA ASN A 172 8.20 28.31 -6.02
C ASN A 172 8.92 26.98 -5.70
N GLY A 173 8.34 25.78 -5.73
CA GLY A 173 9.14 24.61 -5.29
C GLY A 173 8.40 23.45 -4.68
N PHE A 174 7.27 23.76 -4.04
CA PHE A 174 6.88 23.00 -2.88
C PHE A 174 5.84 21.93 -3.22
N VAL A 175 6.04 20.75 -2.65
CA VAL A 175 5.05 19.69 -2.53
C VAL A 175 4.58 19.68 -1.09
N SER A 176 3.28 19.88 -0.87
CA SER A 176 2.59 19.57 0.39
C SER A 176 1.97 18.19 0.24
N VAL A 177 2.05 17.37 1.30
CA VAL A 177 1.42 16.05 1.38
C VAL A 177 0.65 16.03 2.68
N ASP A 178 -0.67 15.88 2.59
CA ASP A 178 -1.62 15.82 3.71
C ASP A 178 -1.72 17.10 4.57
N GLY A 179 -1.50 18.27 3.95
CA GLY A 179 -1.67 19.59 4.58
C GLY A 179 -0.36 20.25 4.98
#